data_AF-A0A2P6R522-F1
#
_entry.id   AF-A0A2P6R522-F1
#
_cell.length_a   1.000
_cell.length_b   1.000
_cell.length_c   1.000
_cell.angle_alpha   90.00
_cell.angle_beta   90.00
_cell.angle_gamma   90.00
#
_symmetry.space_group_name_H-M   'P 1'
#
loop_
_entity.id
_entity.type
_entity.pdbx_description
1 polymer ?
#
loop_
_entity_poly.entity_id
_entity_poly.type
_entity_poly.pdbx_seq_one_letter_code
_entity_poly.pdbx_strand_id
1 'polypeptide(L)'
;MTMTMTMEKQSKMNDHDDVLEPPINFSMVEDGIFRSGFPHPANFPFLKSLNLRSIIYLCPEPYPEENLEFLRSQNIRLLQFGIEGKTESVAIPKDTILEALKILIDVRNHPVLIHCKRGKHRTGCLVGCLRKFQNWCLSSVFEEYQRFAGVKSRPTDLKFIEAFDIMRLRQCLYSIIYQYQGYGSNKRRLVYRDEKIQKPQTMKV
;
A
#
# COMPACT_ATOMS: atom_id res chain seq x y z
N MET A 1 -40.82 -54.92 29.26
CA MET A 1 -39.84 -53.96 29.77
C MET A 1 -38.70 -53.92 28.77
N THR A 2 -38.75 -52.99 27.82
CA THR A 2 -37.71 -52.85 26.80
C THR A 2 -37.70 -51.39 26.37
N MET A 3 -36.90 -50.58 27.08
CA MET A 3 -36.58 -49.22 26.70
C MET A 3 -35.58 -49.29 25.55
N THR A 4 -36.00 -48.94 24.35
CA THR A 4 -35.10 -48.66 23.24
C THR A 4 -34.60 -47.23 23.38
N MET A 5 -33.36 -47.06 23.87
CA MET A 5 -32.65 -45.79 23.87
C MET A 5 -32.36 -45.36 22.43
N THR A 6 -32.96 -44.26 22.02
CA THR A 6 -32.57 -43.51 20.82
C THR A 6 -31.25 -42.79 21.10
N MET A 7 -30.15 -43.29 20.53
CA MET A 7 -28.88 -42.55 20.49
C MET A 7 -28.98 -41.44 19.46
N GLU A 8 -29.07 -40.20 19.94
CA GLU A 8 -28.89 -38.99 19.13
C GLU A 8 -27.47 -38.98 18.57
N LYS A 9 -27.37 -39.01 17.24
CA LYS A 9 -26.10 -38.88 16.53
C LYS A 9 -25.70 -37.40 16.54
N GLN A 10 -24.99 -36.99 17.59
CA GLN A 10 -24.36 -35.68 17.66
C GLN A 10 -23.33 -35.57 16.53
N SER A 11 -23.68 -34.87 15.46
CA SER A 11 -22.76 -34.52 14.38
C SER A 11 -21.67 -33.62 14.96
N LYS A 12 -20.50 -34.20 15.21
CA LYS A 12 -19.26 -33.48 15.51
C LYS A 12 -19.09 -32.37 14.45
N MET A 13 -19.12 -31.11 14.90
CA MET A 13 -18.53 -30.00 14.16
C MET A 13 -17.08 -30.40 13.89
N ASN A 14 -16.76 -30.69 12.63
CA ASN A 14 -15.38 -30.77 12.21
C ASN A 14 -14.82 -29.36 12.27
N ASP A 15 -14.18 -29.03 13.40
CA ASP A 15 -13.24 -27.93 13.51
C ASP A 15 -11.99 -28.35 12.71
N HIS A 16 -12.11 -28.38 11.39
CA HIS A 16 -10.94 -28.32 10.54
C HIS A 16 -10.42 -26.90 10.73
N ASP A 17 -9.32 -26.75 11.48
CA ASP A 17 -8.43 -25.60 11.36
C ASP A 17 -8.04 -25.51 9.87
N ASP A 18 -8.88 -24.83 9.08
CA ASP A 18 -8.63 -24.57 7.67
C ASP A 18 -7.33 -23.77 7.61
N VAL A 19 -6.25 -24.43 7.21
CA VAL A 19 -4.92 -23.82 7.12
C VAL A 19 -5.02 -22.65 6.13
N LEU A 20 -5.07 -21.43 6.67
CA LEU A 20 -5.20 -20.23 5.87
C LEU A 20 -3.87 -19.95 5.18
N GLU A 21 -3.83 -20.09 3.85
CA GLU A 21 -2.63 -19.87 3.07
C GLU A 21 -2.47 -18.39 2.65
N PRO A 22 -1.47 -17.68 3.17
CA PRO A 22 -1.20 -16.33 2.70
C PRO A 22 -0.68 -16.33 1.26
N PRO A 23 -0.93 -15.26 0.49
CA PRO A 23 -0.33 -15.12 -0.84
C PRO A 23 1.20 -15.12 -0.77
N ILE A 24 1.84 -15.45 -1.89
CA ILE A 24 3.31 -15.45 -1.97
C ILE A 24 3.89 -14.10 -1.52
N ASN A 25 4.98 -14.13 -0.76
CA ASN A 25 5.69 -12.93 -0.29
C ASN A 25 4.80 -11.98 0.54
N PHE A 26 3.77 -12.52 1.20
CA PHE A 26 2.93 -11.78 2.12
C PHE A 26 3.71 -11.32 3.36
N SER A 27 3.50 -10.08 3.79
CA SER A 27 4.00 -9.55 5.05
C SER A 27 3.18 -8.33 5.46
N MET A 28 3.12 -8.06 6.75
CA MET A 28 2.75 -6.74 7.26
C MET A 28 3.90 -5.77 6.98
N VAL A 29 3.57 -4.56 6.52
CA VAL A 29 4.51 -3.43 6.35
C VAL A 29 4.38 -2.50 7.55
N GLU A 30 3.15 -2.11 7.85
CA GLU A 30 2.79 -1.27 8.99
C GLU A 30 1.42 -1.74 9.50
N ASP A 31 1.00 -1.29 10.68
CA ASP A 31 -0.36 -1.52 11.12
C ASP A 31 -1.36 -1.05 10.04
N GLY A 32 -2.28 -1.94 9.66
CA GLY A 32 -3.23 -1.71 8.57
C GLY A 32 -2.66 -1.69 7.14
N ILE A 33 -1.35 -1.86 6.93
CA ILE A 33 -0.71 -1.92 5.60
C ILE A 33 -0.03 -3.26 5.38
N PHE A 34 -0.50 -4.00 4.40
CA PHE A 34 0.03 -5.30 4.01
C PHE A 34 0.69 -5.24 2.62
N ARG A 35 1.63 -6.15 2.37
CA ARG A 35 2.23 -6.38 1.06
C ARG A 35 2.10 -7.84 0.67
N SER A 36 2.01 -8.13 -0.63
CA SER A 36 2.14 -9.49 -1.17
C SER A 36 2.51 -9.52 -2.66
N GLY A 37 2.73 -10.72 -3.17
CA GLY A 37 2.57 -11.04 -4.59
C GLY A 37 1.10 -11.18 -4.99
N PHE A 38 0.88 -11.64 -6.22
CA PHE A 38 -0.48 -11.74 -6.76
C PHE A 38 -1.30 -12.78 -5.99
N PRO A 39 -2.48 -12.43 -5.44
CA PRO A 39 -3.32 -13.38 -4.73
C PRO A 39 -4.02 -14.36 -5.69
N HIS A 40 -4.06 -15.63 -5.29
CA HIS A 40 -4.81 -16.67 -5.97
C HIS A 40 -6.06 -17.06 -5.16
N PRO A 41 -7.03 -17.76 -5.77
CA PRO A 41 -8.27 -18.16 -5.08
C PRO A 41 -8.04 -18.94 -3.78
N ALA A 42 -7.00 -19.77 -3.73
CA ALA A 42 -6.58 -20.47 -2.51
C ALA A 42 -6.25 -19.54 -1.33
N ASN A 43 -5.88 -18.28 -1.62
CA ASN A 43 -5.54 -17.29 -0.60
C ASN A 43 -6.75 -16.45 -0.14
N PHE A 44 -7.91 -16.57 -0.79
CA PHE A 44 -9.08 -15.74 -0.47
C PHE A 44 -9.59 -15.93 0.97
N PRO A 45 -9.62 -17.16 1.54
CA PRO A 45 -9.95 -17.34 2.95
C PRO A 45 -9.01 -16.57 3.89
N PHE A 46 -7.71 -16.57 3.60
CA PHE A 46 -6.73 -15.79 4.34
C PHE A 46 -6.96 -14.28 4.16
N LEU A 47 -7.19 -13.80 2.94
CA LEU A 47 -7.43 -12.37 2.71
C LEU A 47 -8.72 -11.87 3.37
N LYS A 48 -9.71 -12.75 3.51
CA LYS A 48 -10.95 -12.46 4.21
C LYS A 48 -10.72 -12.19 5.69
N SER A 49 -9.80 -12.92 6.34
CA SER A 49 -9.49 -12.70 7.76
C SER A 49 -8.82 -11.34 8.04
N LEU A 50 -8.19 -10.74 7.03
CA LEU A 50 -7.57 -9.41 7.15
C LEU A 50 -8.57 -8.25 7.13
N ASN A 51 -9.84 -8.50 6.79
CA ASN A 51 -10.88 -7.47 6.66
C ASN A 51 -10.42 -6.25 5.84
N LEU A 52 -9.80 -6.51 4.69
CA LEU A 52 -9.27 -5.46 3.82
C LEU A 52 -10.38 -4.51 3.38
N ARG A 53 -10.06 -3.22 3.33
CA ARG A 53 -10.93 -2.19 2.78
C ARG A 53 -10.54 -1.84 1.35
N SER A 54 -9.25 -1.89 1.04
CA SER A 54 -8.76 -1.59 -0.30
C SER A 54 -7.55 -2.44 -0.71
N ILE A 55 -7.36 -2.57 -2.02
CA ILE A 55 -6.19 -3.21 -2.62
C ILE A 55 -5.56 -2.24 -3.61
N ILE A 56 -4.25 -2.08 -3.48
CA ILE A 56 -3.41 -1.35 -4.44
C ILE A 56 -2.76 -2.39 -5.36
N TYR A 57 -3.16 -2.36 -6.63
CA TYR A 57 -2.65 -3.24 -7.66
C TYR A 57 -1.71 -2.49 -8.62
N LEU A 58 -0.44 -2.88 -8.64
CA LEU A 58 0.61 -2.12 -9.33
C LEU A 58 0.92 -2.59 -10.75
N CYS A 59 0.10 -3.47 -11.34
CA CYS A 59 0.34 -3.96 -12.69
C CYS A 59 -0.64 -3.38 -13.72
N PRO A 60 -0.21 -3.18 -14.99
CA PRO A 60 -1.07 -2.63 -16.04
C PRO A 60 -2.06 -3.64 -16.60
N GLU A 61 -1.85 -4.94 -16.40
CA GLU A 61 -2.74 -5.98 -16.87
C GLU A 61 -4.14 -5.87 -16.22
N PRO A 62 -5.22 -6.26 -16.90
CA PRO A 62 -6.54 -6.28 -16.27
C PRO A 62 -6.57 -7.26 -15.09
N TYR A 63 -7.35 -6.93 -14.05
CA TYR A 63 -7.54 -7.82 -12.91
C TYR A 63 -8.42 -9.01 -13.31
N PRO A 64 -8.07 -10.26 -12.95
CA PRO A 64 -8.87 -11.46 -13.26
C PRO A 64 -10.28 -11.37 -12.67
N GLU A 65 -11.27 -11.86 -13.42
CA GLU A 65 -12.69 -11.75 -13.02
C GLU A 65 -12.99 -12.47 -11.70
N GLU A 66 -12.42 -13.66 -11.48
CA GLU A 66 -12.59 -14.42 -10.23
C GLU A 66 -12.11 -13.62 -9.01
N ASN A 67 -10.97 -12.92 -9.14
CA ASN A 67 -10.50 -12.04 -8.09
C ASN A 67 -11.42 -10.81 -7.93
N LEU A 68 -11.92 -10.23 -9.03
CA LEU A 68 -12.87 -9.10 -8.97
C LEU A 68 -14.16 -9.49 -8.25
N GLU A 69 -14.71 -10.68 -8.51
CA GLU A 69 -15.88 -11.22 -7.82
C GLU A 69 -15.64 -11.34 -6.31
N PHE A 70 -14.47 -11.87 -5.91
CA PHE A 70 -14.07 -11.88 -4.51
C PHE A 70 -14.05 -10.47 -3.90
N LEU A 71 -13.43 -9.50 -4.56
CA LEU A 71 -13.38 -8.11 -4.07
C LEU A 71 -14.78 -7.51 -3.93
N ARG A 72 -15.67 -7.73 -4.90
CA ARG A 72 -17.06 -7.28 -4.82
C ARG A 72 -17.79 -7.92 -3.63
N SER A 73 -17.61 -9.22 -3.42
CA SER A 73 -18.25 -9.95 -2.31
C SER A 73 -17.83 -9.46 -0.92
N GLN A 74 -16.59 -9.00 -0.78
CA GLN A 74 -16.01 -8.49 0.46
C GLN A 74 -16.06 -6.96 0.56
N ASN A 75 -16.67 -6.28 -0.42
CA ASN A 75 -16.73 -4.82 -0.53
C ASN A 75 -15.34 -4.14 -0.49
N ILE A 76 -14.36 -4.76 -1.14
CA ILE A 76 -12.98 -4.28 -1.21
C ILE A 76 -12.80 -3.40 -2.44
N ARG A 77 -12.29 -2.18 -2.24
CA ARG A 77 -12.01 -1.26 -3.35
C ARG A 77 -10.67 -1.58 -4.04
N LEU A 78 -10.71 -1.90 -5.33
CA LEU A 78 -9.50 -2.03 -6.15
C LEU A 78 -9.01 -0.66 -6.63
N LEU A 79 -7.72 -0.38 -6.44
CA LEU A 79 -7.03 0.82 -6.89
C LEU A 79 -5.85 0.41 -7.77
N GLN A 80 -6.01 0.55 -9.07
CA GLN A 80 -5.02 0.09 -10.05
C GLN A 80 -4.08 1.23 -10.47
N PHE A 81 -2.79 0.97 -10.38
CA PHE A 81 -1.70 1.85 -10.78
C PHE A 81 -0.75 1.09 -11.69
N GLY A 82 -1.04 1.10 -12.99
CA GLY A 82 -0.31 0.30 -13.97
C GLY A 82 1.15 0.73 -14.12
N ILE A 83 2.09 -0.06 -13.58
CA ILE A 83 3.52 0.12 -13.80
C ILE A 83 4.03 -1.01 -14.70
N GLU A 84 4.52 -0.65 -15.89
CA GLU A 84 5.10 -1.59 -16.84
C GLU A 84 6.32 -2.32 -16.25
N GLY A 85 6.35 -3.65 -16.40
CA GLY A 85 7.33 -4.51 -15.73
C GLY A 85 8.22 -5.32 -16.67
N LYS A 86 8.25 -5.01 -17.97
CA LYS A 86 8.77 -5.95 -18.99
C LYS A 86 10.29 -6.09 -19.03
N THR A 87 11.09 -5.08 -18.65
CA THR A 87 12.57 -5.18 -18.65
C THR A 87 13.21 -4.38 -17.52
N GLU A 88 14.47 -4.69 -17.19
CA GLU A 88 15.28 -3.96 -16.19
C GLU A 88 15.51 -2.47 -16.57
N SER A 89 15.20 -2.10 -17.81
CA SER A 89 15.38 -0.77 -18.39
C SER A 89 14.13 0.12 -18.31
N VAL A 90 12.98 -0.40 -17.87
CA VAL A 90 11.76 0.42 -17.75
C VAL A 90 11.77 1.15 -16.41
N ALA A 91 11.90 2.48 -16.48
CA ALA A 91 11.86 3.34 -15.30
C ALA A 91 10.46 3.30 -14.67
N ILE A 92 10.39 3.10 -13.36
CA ILE A 92 9.15 3.21 -12.61
C ILE A 92 8.68 4.67 -12.65
N PRO A 93 7.45 4.96 -13.12
CA PRO A 93 6.94 6.32 -13.17
C PRO A 93 6.79 6.89 -11.76
N LYS A 94 7.49 8.00 -11.48
CA LYS A 94 7.50 8.67 -10.17
C LYS A 94 6.10 9.12 -9.75
N ASP A 95 5.31 9.64 -10.70
CA ASP A 95 3.97 10.15 -10.43
C ASP A 95 3.00 9.03 -10.02
N THR A 96 3.08 7.86 -10.67
CA THR A 96 2.26 6.70 -10.31
C THR A 96 2.56 6.20 -8.89
N ILE A 97 3.84 6.14 -8.50
CA ILE A 97 4.23 5.80 -7.12
C ILE A 97 3.74 6.87 -6.14
N LEU A 98 3.84 8.15 -6.51
CA LEU A 98 3.35 9.25 -5.67
C LEU A 98 1.83 9.15 -5.43
N GLU A 99 1.03 8.89 -6.46
CA GLU A 99 -0.42 8.70 -6.29
C GLU A 99 -0.75 7.48 -5.43
N ALA A 100 -0.03 6.36 -5.63
CA ALA A 100 -0.20 5.19 -4.77
C ALA A 100 0.19 5.47 -3.31
N LEU A 101 1.25 6.24 -3.06
CA LEU A 101 1.65 6.68 -1.71
C LEU A 101 0.58 7.55 -1.06
N LYS A 102 -0.08 8.45 -1.80
CA LYS A 102 -1.17 9.28 -1.28
C LYS A 102 -2.31 8.43 -0.72
N ILE A 103 -2.64 7.32 -1.39
CA ILE A 103 -3.63 6.36 -0.90
C ILE A 103 -3.14 5.70 0.40
N LEU A 104 -1.87 5.31 0.47
CA LEU A 104 -1.29 4.63 1.64
C LEU A 104 -1.24 5.50 2.88
N ILE A 105 -0.94 6.79 2.76
CA ILE A 105 -0.89 7.72 3.90
C ILE A 105 -2.29 8.08 4.43
N ASP A 106 -3.35 7.82 3.66
CA ASP A 106 -4.72 8.08 4.06
C ASP A 106 -5.31 6.87 4.77
N VAL A 107 -5.37 6.95 6.11
CA VAL A 107 -5.85 5.91 7.02
C VAL A 107 -7.29 5.46 6.74
N ARG A 108 -8.10 6.27 6.05
CA ARG A 108 -9.47 5.87 5.65
C ARG A 108 -9.49 4.70 4.68
N ASN A 109 -8.37 4.43 4.01
CA ASN A 109 -8.24 3.34 3.05
C ASN A 109 -7.81 2.02 3.71
N HIS A 110 -7.47 2.06 5.00
CA HIS A 110 -6.94 0.91 5.74
C HIS A 110 -8.09 0.01 6.26
N PRO A 111 -7.87 -1.30 6.41
CA PRO A 111 -6.64 -2.03 6.05
C PRO A 111 -6.45 -2.18 4.53
N VAL A 112 -5.20 -2.02 4.06
CA VAL A 112 -4.85 -2.00 2.63
C VAL A 112 -3.82 -3.07 2.29
N LEU A 113 -4.03 -3.79 1.18
CA LEU A 113 -3.05 -4.72 0.63
C LEU A 113 -2.40 -4.14 -0.63
N ILE A 114 -1.08 -4.07 -0.64
CA ILE A 114 -0.28 -3.69 -1.82
C ILE A 114 0.21 -4.95 -2.51
N HIS A 115 -0.07 -5.11 -3.79
CA HIS A 115 0.54 -6.19 -4.55
C HIS A 115 0.87 -5.84 -6.00
N CYS A 116 1.80 -6.63 -6.54
CA CYS A 116 2.06 -6.71 -7.97
C CYS A 116 2.04 -8.18 -8.38
N LYS A 117 2.81 -8.59 -9.40
CA LYS A 117 2.89 -10.01 -9.79
C LYS A 117 3.54 -10.89 -8.71
N ARG A 118 4.67 -10.44 -8.14
CA ARG A 118 5.47 -11.23 -7.17
C ARG A 118 5.73 -10.53 -5.84
N GLY A 119 5.26 -9.29 -5.67
CA GLY A 119 5.49 -8.51 -4.45
C GLY A 119 6.93 -8.08 -4.24
N LYS A 120 7.74 -8.01 -5.31
CA LYS A 120 9.19 -7.74 -5.26
C LYS A 120 9.53 -6.31 -5.67
N HIS A 121 9.61 -6.06 -6.98
CA HIS A 121 10.09 -4.80 -7.56
C HIS A 121 9.14 -3.63 -7.32
N ARG A 122 8.00 -3.58 -8.02
CA ARG A 122 7.01 -2.50 -7.94
C ARG A 122 6.50 -2.27 -6.50
N THR A 123 6.11 -3.35 -5.84
CA THR A 123 5.69 -3.32 -4.43
C THR A 123 6.83 -2.87 -3.51
N GLY A 124 8.06 -3.35 -3.75
CA GLY A 124 9.23 -2.97 -2.96
C GLY A 124 9.61 -1.50 -3.13
N CYS A 125 9.49 -0.94 -4.33
CA CYS A 125 9.72 0.49 -4.56
C CYS A 125 8.67 1.33 -3.84
N LEU A 126 7.39 0.96 -3.91
CA LEU A 126 6.33 1.68 -3.20
C LEU A 126 6.55 1.65 -1.68
N VAL A 127 6.82 0.46 -1.13
CA VAL A 127 7.10 0.29 0.30
C VAL A 127 8.39 1.01 0.70
N GLY A 128 9.44 0.96 -0.12
CA GLY A 128 10.70 1.66 0.13
C GLY A 128 10.52 3.19 0.17
N CYS A 129 9.70 3.74 -0.73
CA CYS A 129 9.33 5.15 -0.68
C CYS A 129 8.49 5.50 0.56
N LEU A 130 7.61 4.61 1.02
CA LEU A 130 6.88 4.77 2.28
C LEU A 130 7.86 4.80 3.48
N ARG A 131 8.81 3.87 3.56
CA ARG A 131 9.84 3.88 4.63
C ARG A 131 10.68 5.14 4.64
N LYS A 132 11.06 5.61 3.45
CA LYS A 132 11.78 6.88 3.29
C LYS A 132 10.94 8.06 3.80
N PHE A 133 9.62 8.06 3.54
CA PHE A 133 8.71 9.05 4.10
C PHE A 133 8.57 8.94 5.63
N GLN A 134 8.64 7.71 6.18
CA GLN A 134 8.73 7.44 7.61
C GLN A 134 10.12 7.78 8.22
N ASN A 135 11.00 8.42 7.45
CA ASN A 135 12.33 8.87 7.88
C ASN A 135 13.28 7.71 8.30
N TRP A 136 13.10 6.53 7.72
CA TRP A 136 14.08 5.44 7.87
C TRP A 136 15.39 5.79 7.16
N CYS A 137 16.52 5.31 7.67
CA CYS A 137 17.80 5.45 6.98
C CYS A 137 17.82 4.57 5.71
N LEU A 138 18.48 5.06 4.65
CA LEU A 138 18.47 4.37 3.34
C LEU A 138 18.99 2.93 3.43
N SER A 139 19.97 2.66 4.31
CA SER A 139 20.49 1.31 4.54
C SER A 139 19.40 0.33 4.97
N SER A 140 18.58 0.69 5.96
CA SER A 140 17.46 -0.15 6.41
C SER A 140 16.36 -0.29 5.36
N VAL A 141 16.10 0.77 4.58
CA VAL A 141 15.15 0.69 3.46
C VAL A 141 15.62 -0.30 2.39
N PHE A 142 16.91 -0.24 2.03
CA PHE A 142 17.50 -1.14 1.06
C PHE A 142 17.55 -2.58 1.55
N GLU A 143 17.86 -2.79 2.83
CA GLU A 143 17.84 -4.11 3.45
C GLU A 143 16.43 -4.73 3.40
N GLU A 144 15.38 -3.98 3.77
CA GLU A 144 13.99 -4.45 3.67
C GLU A 144 13.63 -4.80 2.22
N TYR A 145 13.95 -3.92 1.27
CA TYR A 145 13.71 -4.19 -0.15
C TYR A 145 14.44 -5.46 -0.62
N GLN A 146 15.72 -5.60 -0.30
CA GLN A 146 16.55 -6.74 -0.70
C GLN A 146 16.05 -8.04 -0.08
N ARG A 147 15.58 -8.02 1.17
CA ARG A 147 14.97 -9.17 1.84
C ARG A 147 13.78 -9.73 1.06
N PHE A 148 12.88 -8.87 0.58
CA PHE A 148 11.70 -9.29 -0.19
C PHE A 148 12.02 -9.59 -1.67
N ALA A 149 12.96 -8.87 -2.28
CA ALA A 149 13.37 -9.12 -3.65
C ALA A 149 14.19 -10.42 -3.78
N GLY A 150 15.00 -10.74 -2.76
CA GLY A 150 15.95 -11.85 -2.72
C GLY A 150 16.96 -11.75 -3.85
N VAL A 151 17.29 -12.90 -4.47
CA VAL A 151 18.22 -12.98 -5.62
C VAL A 151 17.81 -12.16 -6.84
N LYS A 152 16.57 -11.65 -6.89
CA LYS A 152 16.07 -10.80 -7.98
C LYS A 152 16.08 -9.31 -7.62
N SER A 153 16.83 -8.90 -6.60
CA SER A 153 17.07 -7.50 -6.27
C SER A 153 17.62 -6.74 -7.48
N ARG A 154 17.10 -5.53 -7.73
CA ARG A 154 17.52 -4.70 -8.87
C ARG A 154 18.19 -3.42 -8.37
N PRO A 155 19.41 -3.10 -8.84
CA PRO A 155 20.04 -1.82 -8.53
C PRO A 155 19.24 -0.61 -9.03
N THR A 156 18.46 -0.76 -10.09
CA THR A 156 17.59 0.29 -10.64
C THR A 156 16.48 0.67 -9.66
N ASP A 157 15.89 -0.29 -8.96
CA ASP A 157 14.89 -0.07 -7.93
C ASP A 157 15.49 0.65 -6.71
N LEU A 158 16.70 0.26 -6.28
CA LEU A 158 17.40 0.93 -5.18
C LEU A 158 17.71 2.40 -5.50
N LYS A 159 18.25 2.66 -6.70
CA LYS A 159 18.50 4.02 -7.20
C LYS A 159 17.21 4.84 -7.31
N PHE A 160 16.10 4.21 -7.68
CA PHE A 160 14.80 4.86 -7.72
C PHE A 160 14.36 5.31 -6.32
N ILE A 161 14.44 4.43 -5.32
CA ILE A 161 14.09 4.74 -3.93
C ILE A 161 14.98 5.87 -3.39
N GLU A 162 16.29 5.82 -3.67
CA GLU A 162 17.26 6.84 -3.31
C GLU A 162 16.91 8.21 -3.91
N ALA A 163 16.57 8.25 -5.21
CA ALA A 163 16.26 9.48 -5.93
C ALA A 163 14.81 9.98 -5.76
N PHE A 164 13.95 9.25 -5.06
CA PHE A 164 12.54 9.63 -4.89
C PHE A 164 12.39 10.83 -3.95
N ASP A 165 11.78 11.90 -4.42
CA ASP A 165 11.57 13.12 -3.63
C ASP A 165 10.30 13.03 -2.76
N ILE A 166 10.50 12.94 -1.45
CA ILE A 166 9.42 12.85 -0.45
C ILE A 166 8.79 14.21 -0.12
N MET A 167 9.39 15.34 -0.52
CA MET A 167 8.89 16.68 -0.16
C MET A 167 7.51 16.95 -0.75
N ARG A 168 7.26 16.45 -1.97
CA ARG A 168 5.93 16.53 -2.63
C ARG A 168 4.84 15.84 -1.82
N LEU A 169 5.18 14.73 -1.15
CA LEU A 169 4.22 13.99 -0.32
C LEU A 169 3.91 14.73 0.98
N ARG A 170 4.91 15.41 1.58
CA ARG A 170 4.69 16.23 2.79
C ARG A 170 3.69 17.37 2.55
N GLN A 171 3.82 18.06 1.41
CA GLN A 171 2.85 19.10 1.03
C GLN A 171 1.43 18.55 0.89
N CYS A 172 1.29 17.34 0.33
CA CYS A 172 0.01 16.66 0.22
C CYS A 172 -0.57 16.29 1.60
N LEU A 173 0.25 15.73 2.50
CA LEU A 173 -0.17 15.42 3.87
C LEU A 173 -0.66 16.67 4.61
N TYR A 174 0.07 17.78 4.53
CA TYR A 174 -0.35 19.03 5.14
C TYR A 174 -1.69 19.51 4.58
N SER A 175 -1.90 19.44 3.26
CA SER A 175 -3.19 19.78 2.64
C SER A 175 -4.33 18.92 3.20
N ILE A 176 -4.12 17.60 3.32
CA ILE A 176 -5.10 16.69 3.93
C ILE A 176 -5.39 17.10 5.37
N ILE A 177 -4.36 17.28 6.21
CA ILE A 177 -4.50 17.68 7.60
C ILE A 177 -5.25 19.03 7.71
N TYR A 178 -4.91 20.02 6.89
CA TYR A 178 -5.55 21.33 6.90
C TYR A 178 -7.01 21.28 6.40
N GLN A 179 -7.33 20.43 5.42
CA GLN A 179 -8.72 20.20 5.01
C GLN A 179 -9.53 19.59 6.16
N TYR A 180 -8.97 18.62 6.88
CA TYR A 180 -9.62 18.02 8.04
C TYR A 180 -9.80 18.99 9.20
N GLN A 181 -8.76 19.77 9.53
CA GLN A 181 -8.82 20.77 10.60
C GLN A 181 -9.71 21.98 10.23
N GLY A 182 -9.84 22.28 8.93
CA GLY A 182 -10.66 23.37 8.40
C GLY A 182 -12.17 23.13 8.44
N TYR A 183 -12.63 21.90 8.68
CA TYR A 183 -14.06 21.58 8.81
C TYR A 183 -14.64 21.83 10.22
N GLY A 184 -13.81 22.24 11.20
CA GLY A 184 -14.21 22.29 12.62
C GLY A 184 -14.28 23.66 13.30
N SER A 185 -13.84 24.78 12.71
CA SER A 185 -13.88 26.06 13.45
C SER A 185 -13.85 27.31 12.55
N ASN A 186 -14.76 28.24 12.86
CA ASN A 186 -14.98 29.55 12.25
C ASN A 186 -13.80 30.55 12.44
N LYS A 187 -12.54 30.18 12.14
CA LYS A 187 -11.43 31.14 12.08
C LYS A 187 -10.47 30.84 10.93
N ARG A 188 -10.62 31.60 9.85
CA ARG A 188 -9.62 31.69 8.78
C ARG A 188 -8.39 32.46 9.28
N ARG A 189 -7.20 31.83 9.27
CA ARG A 189 -5.96 32.43 8.72
C ARG A 189 -4.79 31.44 8.76
N LEU A 190 -4.27 31.08 7.58
CA LEU A 190 -2.85 30.78 7.41
C LEU A 190 -2.17 32.11 7.04
N VAL A 191 -1.34 32.63 7.93
CA VAL A 191 -0.51 33.81 7.65
C VAL A 191 0.82 33.30 7.13
N TYR A 192 1.10 33.51 5.84
CA TYR A 192 2.45 33.43 5.32
C TYR A 192 3.21 34.65 5.83
N ARG A 193 4.33 34.43 6.53
CA ARG A 193 5.26 35.50 6.87
C ARG A 193 6.08 35.78 5.60
N ASP A 194 5.87 36.96 5.02
CA ASP A 194 6.45 37.41 3.74
C ASP A 194 7.96 37.12 3.61
N GLU A 195 8.36 36.48 2.51
CA GLU A 195 9.69 36.75 1.94
C GLU A 195 9.61 38.04 1.11
N LYS A 196 9.75 39.19 1.78
CA LYS A 196 10.13 40.43 1.10
C LYS A 196 11.60 40.31 0.69
N ILE A 197 11.83 39.80 -0.52
CA ILE A 197 13.09 40.01 -1.23
C ILE A 197 13.22 41.52 -1.45
N GLN A 198 14.10 42.16 -0.68
CA GLN A 198 14.56 43.51 -0.92
C GLN A 198 15.12 43.58 -2.35
N LYS A 199 14.49 44.38 -3.22
CA LYS A 199 15.18 44.89 -4.42
C LYS A 199 16.11 46.02 -3.96
N PRO A 200 17.42 45.96 -4.25
CA PRO A 200 18.28 47.11 -4.01
C PRO A 200 17.86 48.27 -4.93
N GLN A 201 17.53 49.41 -4.32
CA GLN A 201 17.51 50.71 -4.98
C GLN A 201 18.94 51.24 -5.04
N THR A 202 19.39 51.66 -6.22
CA THR A 202 20.31 52.80 -6.48
C THR A 202 20.54 52.88 -7.99
N MET A 203 20.68 54.00 -8.69
CA MET A 203 20.46 55.45 -8.52
C MET A 203 20.45 56.01 -9.96
N LYS A 204 19.67 57.07 -10.23
CA LYS A 204 19.76 57.84 -11.47
C LYS A 204 21.01 58.72 -11.42
N VAL A 205 21.73 58.83 -12.53
CA VAL A 205 22.32 60.08 -13.03
C VAL A 205 21.89 60.21 -14.48
#